data_AF-A0A519H5N2-F1
#
_entry.id   AF-A0A519H5N2-F1
#
_cell.length_a   1.000
_cell.length_b   1.000
_cell.length_c   1.000
_cell.angle_alpha   90.00
_cell.angle_beta   90.00
_cell.angle_gamma   90.00
#
_symmetry.space_group_name_H-M   'P 1'
#
loop_
_entity.id
_entity.type
_entity.pdbx_description
1 polymer ?
#
loop_
_entity_poly.entity_id
_entity_poly.type
_entity_poly.pdbx_seq_one_letter_code
_entity_poly.pdbx_strand_id
1 'polypeptide(L)'
;MIRFAFAQVLAHRLRLTLTVVAVMLGVAFVTGSLVLNDTAQKLFDDQFATASAGADVTVRTATAFDSGMGVEVERDPLAAGTLETVRDVDAVTEAVPVAKGAARLEQDTTDLGSVQLSTWVDEPVGAYPLRDGTAPTSDGDIAIDKNTADGL
;
A
#
# COMPACT_ATOMS: atom_id res chain seq x y z
N MET A 1 54.95 -12.30 -6.50
CA MET A 1 53.99 -13.32 -6.99
C MET A 1 52.79 -12.68 -7.68
N ILE A 2 52.06 -11.75 -7.05
CA ILE A 2 50.92 -11.02 -7.66
C ILE A 2 51.26 -10.31 -8.99
N ARG A 3 52.45 -9.69 -9.10
CA ARG A 3 52.88 -8.98 -10.33
C ARG A 3 52.98 -9.89 -11.57
N PHE A 4 53.33 -11.17 -11.38
CA PHE A 4 53.38 -12.14 -12.47
C PHE A 4 51.98 -12.62 -12.88
N ALA A 5 51.05 -12.74 -11.93
CA ALA A 5 49.66 -13.08 -12.22
C ALA A 5 48.98 -11.99 -13.06
N PHE A 6 49.14 -10.71 -12.69
CA PHE A 6 48.62 -9.59 -13.49
C PHE A 6 49.24 -9.52 -14.88
N ALA A 7 50.55 -9.76 -15.02
CA ALA A 7 51.22 -9.77 -16.32
C ALA A 7 50.68 -10.87 -17.25
N GLN A 8 50.41 -12.07 -16.71
CA GLN A 8 49.82 -13.19 -17.46
C GLN A 8 48.36 -12.93 -17.86
N VAL A 9 47.60 -12.28 -16.99
CA VAL A 9 46.21 -11.87 -17.25
C VAL A 9 46.16 -10.78 -18.34
N LEU A 10 47.05 -9.78 -18.28
CA LEU A 10 47.17 -8.74 -19.31
C LEU A 10 47.77 -9.21 -20.63
N ALA A 11 48.45 -10.36 -20.66
CA ALA A 11 48.91 -10.99 -21.89
C ALA A 11 47.75 -11.64 -22.67
N HIS A 12 46.67 -12.04 -22.00
CA HIS A 12 45.50 -12.69 -22.60
C HIS A 12 44.24 -11.81 -22.48
N ARG A 13 44.34 -10.57 -22.96
CA ARG A 13 43.31 -9.52 -22.78
C ARG A 13 41.93 -9.94 -23.24
N LEU A 14 41.82 -10.64 -24.37
CA LEU A 14 40.54 -11.09 -24.90
C LEU A 14 39.85 -12.09 -23.97
N ARG A 15 40.57 -13.11 -23.51
CA ARG A 15 40.04 -14.12 -22.58
C ARG A 15 39.61 -13.47 -21.27
N LEU A 16 40.42 -12.55 -20.75
CA LEU A 16 40.09 -11.79 -19.54
C LEU A 16 38.78 -11.03 -19.71
N THR A 17 38.65 -10.22 -20.75
CA THR A 17 37.44 -9.42 -20.99
C THR A 17 36.20 -10.29 -21.10
N LEU A 18 36.24 -11.39 -21.86
CA LEU A 18 35.09 -12.30 -22.00
C LEU A 18 34.67 -12.90 -20.64
N THR A 19 35.64 -13.32 -19.81
CA THR A 19 35.31 -13.88 -18.49
C THR A 19 34.75 -12.84 -17.52
N VAL A 20 35.28 -11.62 -17.54
CA VAL A 20 34.76 -10.52 -16.70
C VAL A 20 33.35 -10.15 -17.12
N VAL A 21 33.08 -10.03 -18.43
CA VAL A 21 31.74 -9.74 -18.95
C VAL A 21 30.77 -10.86 -18.58
N ALA A 22 31.16 -12.13 -18.72
CA ALA A 22 30.30 -13.25 -18.34
C ALA A 22 29.93 -13.22 -16.85
N VAL A 23 30.90 -12.98 -15.96
CA VAL A 23 30.65 -12.85 -14.52
C VAL A 23 29.79 -11.63 -14.20
N MET A 24 30.07 -10.48 -14.82
CA MET A 24 29.28 -9.26 -14.61
C MET A 24 27.82 -9.46 -15.04
N LEU A 25 27.57 -10.09 -16.19
CA LEU A 25 26.21 -10.38 -16.65
C LEU A 25 25.49 -11.34 -15.70
N GLY A 26 26.17 -12.37 -15.21
CA GLY A 26 25.60 -13.30 -14.22
C GLY A 26 25.24 -12.60 -12.91
N VAL A 27 26.15 -11.79 -12.36
CA VAL A 27 25.92 -11.05 -11.11
C VAL A 27 24.84 -9.98 -11.30
N ALA A 28 24.84 -9.26 -12.42
CA ALA A 28 23.82 -8.25 -12.73
C ALA A 28 22.42 -8.86 -12.81
N PHE A 29 22.29 -10.04 -13.42
CA PHE A 29 21.00 -10.74 -13.49
C PHE A 29 20.50 -11.18 -12.10
N VAL A 30 21.36 -11.81 -11.30
CA VAL A 30 20.99 -12.26 -9.94
C VAL A 30 20.64 -11.07 -9.05
N THR A 31 21.49 -10.04 -9.02
CA THR A 31 21.26 -8.84 -8.20
C THR A 31 20.03 -8.06 -8.67
N GLY A 32 19.79 -7.94 -9.98
CA GLY A 32 18.62 -7.29 -10.53
C GLY A 32 17.31 -7.96 -10.11
N SER A 33 17.26 -9.31 -10.12
CA SER A 33 16.10 -10.06 -9.66
C SER A 33 15.82 -9.84 -8.16
N LEU A 34 16.87 -9.86 -7.33
CA LEU A 34 16.75 -9.61 -5.89
C LEU A 34 16.26 -8.20 -5.61
N VAL A 35 16.84 -7.18 -6.26
CA VAL A 35 16.41 -5.78 -6.08
C VAL A 35 14.96 -5.59 -6.52
N LEU A 36 14.54 -6.19 -7.65
CA LEU A 36 13.15 -6.12 -8.10
C LEU A 36 12.21 -6.75 -7.07
N ASN A 37 12.55 -7.93 -6.56
CA ASN A 37 11.77 -8.60 -5.52
C ASN A 37 11.68 -7.77 -4.24
N ASP A 38 12.80 -7.29 -3.73
CA ASP A 38 12.86 -6.52 -2.49
C ASP A 38 12.11 -5.19 -2.63
N THR A 39 12.18 -4.55 -3.81
CA THR A 39 11.42 -3.34 -4.10
C THR A 39 9.92 -3.63 -4.13
N ALA A 40 9.51 -4.75 -4.76
CA ALA A 40 8.10 -5.14 -4.79
C ALA A 40 7.58 -5.43 -3.37
N GLN A 41 8.32 -6.19 -2.57
CA GLN A 41 7.97 -6.48 -1.17
C GLN A 41 7.87 -5.20 -0.35
N LYS A 42 8.88 -4.33 -0.44
CA LYS A 42 8.88 -3.05 0.26
C LYS A 42 7.70 -2.16 -0.13
N LEU A 43 7.35 -2.13 -1.42
CA LEU A 43 6.20 -1.36 -1.89
C LEU A 43 4.91 -1.88 -1.25
N PHE A 44 4.71 -3.20 -1.20
CA PHE A 44 3.53 -3.77 -0.56
C PHE A 44 3.53 -3.51 0.96
N ASP A 45 4.66 -3.72 1.63
CA ASP A 45 4.80 -3.47 3.07
C ASP A 45 4.51 -2.01 3.42
N ASP A 46 5.09 -1.06 2.68
CA ASP A 46 4.86 0.37 2.88
C ASP A 46 3.38 0.73 2.62
N GLN A 47 2.73 0.12 1.62
CA GLN A 47 1.29 0.32 1.36
C GLN A 47 0.41 -0.19 2.49
N PHE A 48 0.67 -1.40 3.00
CA PHE A 48 -0.11 -1.97 4.12
C PHE A 48 0.14 -1.24 5.44
N ALA A 49 1.40 -0.87 5.71
CA ALA A 49 1.78 -0.10 6.88
C ALA A 49 1.14 1.29 6.86
N THR A 50 1.13 1.96 5.71
CA THR A 50 0.48 3.27 5.56
C THR A 50 -1.03 3.15 5.77
N ALA A 51 -1.69 2.21 5.11
CA ALA A 51 -3.14 2.06 5.19
C ALA A 51 -3.66 1.72 6.61
N SER A 52 -2.80 1.15 7.47
CA SER A 52 -3.15 0.74 8.84
C SER A 52 -2.41 1.55 9.92
N ALA A 53 -1.71 2.63 9.55
CA ALA A 53 -0.75 3.29 10.44
C ALA A 53 -1.33 3.77 11.79
N GLY A 54 -2.63 4.09 11.82
CA GLY A 54 -3.34 4.54 13.03
C GLY A 54 -4.18 3.46 13.72
N ALA A 55 -4.27 2.25 13.17
CA ALA A 55 -5.16 1.21 13.71
C ALA A 55 -4.44 -0.13 13.91
N ASP A 56 -4.30 -0.54 15.17
CA ASP A 56 -3.69 -1.82 15.53
C ASP A 56 -4.57 -3.04 15.17
N VAL A 57 -5.91 -2.86 15.22
CA VAL A 57 -6.89 -3.93 15.03
C VAL A 57 -8.05 -3.44 14.17
N THR A 58 -8.44 -4.23 13.17
CA THR A 58 -9.67 -4.02 12.39
C THR A 58 -10.68 -5.11 12.70
N VAL A 59 -11.84 -4.71 13.23
CA VAL A 59 -12.98 -5.60 13.47
C VAL A 59 -13.90 -5.58 12.24
N ARG A 60 -14.22 -6.76 11.71
CA ARG A 60 -15.06 -6.93 10.52
C ARG A 60 -15.77 -8.28 10.54
N THR A 61 -16.91 -8.37 9.87
CA THR A 61 -17.66 -9.62 9.69
C THR A 61 -16.88 -10.62 8.82
N ALA A 62 -17.10 -11.91 9.07
CA ALA A 62 -16.60 -12.97 8.20
C ALA A 62 -17.30 -12.88 6.83
N THR A 63 -16.59 -13.22 5.77
CA THR A 63 -17.18 -13.28 4.42
C THR A 63 -18.06 -14.53 4.31
N ALA A 64 -19.21 -14.42 3.63
CA ALA A 64 -20.12 -15.55 3.41
C ALA A 64 -19.52 -16.64 2.50
N PHE A 65 -18.52 -16.28 1.69
CA PHE A 65 -17.78 -17.19 0.81
C PHE A 65 -16.28 -17.01 0.96
N ASP A 66 -15.53 -18.07 0.72
CA ASP A 66 -14.07 -18.03 0.66
C ASP A 66 -13.66 -17.20 -0.56
N SER A 67 -12.98 -16.08 -0.32
CA SER A 67 -12.54 -15.15 -1.36
C SER A 67 -11.25 -15.68 -2.00
N GLY A 68 -11.38 -16.73 -2.81
CA GLY A 68 -10.29 -17.14 -3.67
C GLY A 68 -9.87 -15.99 -4.59
N MET A 69 -8.56 -15.74 -4.71
CA MET A 69 -7.95 -14.77 -5.65
C MET A 69 -8.13 -13.28 -5.32
N GLY A 70 -8.32 -12.89 -4.05
CA GLY A 70 -8.18 -11.48 -3.65
C GLY A 70 -9.33 -10.57 -4.10
N VAL A 71 -10.48 -11.13 -4.45
CA VAL A 71 -11.69 -10.36 -4.72
C VAL A 71 -12.31 -9.93 -3.38
N GLU A 72 -12.43 -8.63 -3.16
CA GLU A 72 -13.12 -8.11 -1.98
C GLU A 72 -14.61 -8.44 -2.09
N VAL A 73 -15.07 -9.37 -1.25
CA VAL A 73 -16.47 -9.76 -1.14
C VAL A 73 -17.16 -8.76 -0.23
N GLU A 74 -18.32 -8.27 -0.66
CA GLU A 74 -19.16 -7.41 0.15
C GLU A 74 -19.46 -8.06 1.49
N ARG A 75 -19.23 -7.31 2.57
CA ARG A 75 -19.38 -7.78 3.94
C ARG A 75 -20.67 -7.23 4.53
N ASP A 76 -21.39 -8.08 5.25
CA ASP A 76 -22.54 -7.63 6.02
C ASP A 76 -22.08 -6.59 7.06
N PRO A 77 -22.88 -5.53 7.29
CA PRO A 77 -22.61 -4.56 8.35
C PRO A 77 -22.44 -5.24 9.71
N LEU A 78 -21.62 -4.65 10.57
CA LEU A 78 -21.52 -5.09 11.96
C LEU A 78 -22.85 -4.87 12.69
N ALA A 79 -23.16 -5.76 13.63
CA ALA A 79 -24.35 -5.64 14.46
C ALA A 79 -24.31 -4.35 15.29
N ALA A 80 -25.48 -3.72 15.48
CA ALA A 80 -25.63 -2.59 16.39
C ALA A 80 -25.15 -2.99 17.80
N GLY A 81 -24.35 -2.14 18.46
CA GLY A 81 -23.73 -2.44 19.77
C GLY A 81 -22.30 -2.97 19.72
N THR A 82 -21.79 -3.35 18.53
CA THR A 82 -20.42 -3.90 18.41
C THR A 82 -19.37 -2.85 18.77
N LEU A 83 -19.58 -1.59 18.38
CA LEU A 83 -18.63 -0.51 18.65
C LEU A 83 -18.48 -0.27 20.15
N GLU A 84 -19.59 -0.25 20.89
CA GLU A 84 -19.63 -0.08 22.34
C GLU A 84 -18.91 -1.24 23.03
N THR A 85 -19.19 -2.47 22.58
CA THR A 85 -18.52 -3.68 23.10
C THR A 85 -17.00 -3.62 22.91
N VAL A 86 -16.52 -3.12 21.77
CA VAL A 86 -15.08 -2.98 21.49
C VAL A 86 -14.46 -1.88 22.36
N ARG A 87 -15.17 -0.75 22.55
CA ARG A 87 -14.71 0.36 23.40
C ARG A 87 -14.62 -0.01 24.88
N ASP A 88 -15.43 -0.95 25.33
CA ASP A 88 -15.45 -1.41 26.73
C ASP A 88 -14.26 -2.34 27.08
N VAL A 89 -13.43 -2.73 26.11
CA VAL A 89 -12.24 -3.56 26.37
C VAL A 89 -11.11 -2.68 26.93
N ASP A 90 -10.60 -3.02 28.11
CA ASP A 90 -9.58 -2.23 28.84
C ASP A 90 -8.34 -1.83 28.03
N ALA A 91 -7.93 -2.63 27.04
CA ALA A 91 -6.76 -2.37 26.20
C ALA A 91 -7.04 -1.43 24.99
N VAL A 92 -8.31 -1.11 24.72
CA VAL A 92 -8.71 -0.28 23.57
C VAL A 92 -8.62 1.19 23.96
N THR A 93 -7.70 1.91 23.33
CA THR A 93 -7.56 3.36 23.55
C THR A 93 -8.64 4.15 22.81
N GLU A 94 -8.90 3.79 21.56
CA GLU A 94 -9.89 4.43 20.70
C GLU A 94 -10.48 3.42 19.71
N ALA A 95 -11.77 3.54 19.42
CA ALA A 95 -12.42 2.76 18.38
C ALA A 95 -13.38 3.64 17.59
N VAL A 96 -13.27 3.60 16.27
CA VAL A 96 -14.02 4.44 15.33
C VAL A 96 -14.81 3.54 14.37
N PRO A 97 -16.10 3.81 14.14
CA PRO A 97 -16.87 3.09 13.12
C PRO A 97 -16.44 3.54 11.72
N VAL A 98 -16.24 2.59 10.82
CA VAL A 98 -15.88 2.88 9.43
C VAL A 98 -16.83 2.12 8.51
N ALA A 99 -17.48 2.87 7.61
CA ALA A 99 -18.20 2.32 6.48
C ALA A 99 -17.38 2.52 5.20
N LYS A 100 -17.45 1.55 4.29
CA LYS A 100 -16.84 1.62 2.96
C LYS A 100 -17.83 1.13 1.92
N GLY A 101 -17.78 1.72 0.73
CA GLY A 101 -18.66 1.34 -0.37
C GLY A 101 -18.15 1.81 -1.72
N ALA A 102 -18.64 1.20 -2.78
CA ALA A 102 -18.43 1.72 -4.13
C ALA A 102 -19.30 2.97 -4.32
N ALA A 103 -18.73 4.00 -4.93
CA ALA A 103 -19.43 5.22 -5.31
C ALA A 103 -18.98 5.65 -6.72
N ARG A 104 -19.65 6.64 -7.28
CA ARG A 104 -19.27 7.28 -8.53
C ARG A 104 -19.00 8.76 -8.25
N LEU A 105 -17.86 9.24 -8.72
CA LEU A 105 -17.49 10.64 -8.58
C LEU A 105 -17.94 11.39 -9.83
N GLU A 106 -18.73 12.44 -9.62
CA GLU A 106 -19.23 13.29 -10.69
C GLU A 106 -18.94 14.75 -10.33
N GLN A 107 -18.50 15.52 -11.32
CA GLN A 107 -18.33 16.97 -11.21
C GLN A 107 -19.24 17.64 -12.24
N ASP A 108 -20.24 18.35 -11.75
CA ASP A 108 -21.34 18.93 -12.53
C ASP A 108 -22.09 17.89 -13.37
N THR A 109 -21.67 17.69 -14.62
CA THR A 109 -22.23 16.71 -15.56
C THR A 109 -21.18 15.75 -16.10
N THR A 110 -19.93 15.90 -15.66
CA THR A 110 -18.81 15.07 -16.08
C THR A 110 -18.63 13.94 -15.08
N ASP A 111 -18.76 12.72 -15.59
CA ASP A 111 -18.49 11.51 -14.85
C ASP A 111 -16.99 11.25 -14.80
N LEU A 112 -16.44 11.26 -13.59
CA LEU A 112 -15.02 11.08 -13.31
C LEU A 112 -14.68 9.61 -13.02
N GLY A 113 -15.69 8.75 -12.95
CA GLY A 113 -15.55 7.31 -12.81
C GLY A 113 -15.87 6.79 -11.41
N SER A 114 -15.64 5.48 -11.26
CA SER A 114 -15.91 4.76 -10.02
C SER A 114 -14.81 5.00 -8.99
N VAL A 115 -15.22 5.27 -7.75
CA VAL A 115 -14.31 5.47 -6.60
C VAL A 115 -14.75 4.56 -5.45
N GLN A 116 -13.83 4.32 -4.51
CA GLN A 116 -14.19 3.72 -3.24
C GLN A 116 -14.38 4.84 -2.21
N LEU A 117 -15.60 4.94 -1.67
CA LEU A 117 -15.94 5.88 -0.61
C LEU A 117 -15.71 5.21 0.74
N SER A 118 -15.14 5.96 1.68
CA SER A 118 -15.02 5.54 3.08
C SER A 118 -15.33 6.68 4.03
N THR A 119 -15.72 6.34 5.25
CA THR A 119 -15.83 7.29 6.36
C THR A 119 -14.49 8.02 6.58
N TRP A 120 -14.53 9.35 6.72
CA TRP A 120 -13.39 10.14 7.15
C TRP A 120 -13.07 9.83 8.63
N VAL A 121 -11.79 9.63 8.93
CA VAL A 121 -11.30 9.37 10.29
C VAL A 121 -10.09 10.26 10.51
N ASP A 122 -10.13 11.09 11.56
CA ASP A 122 -9.03 11.95 11.94
C ASP A 122 -7.89 11.18 12.63
N GLU A 123 -6.71 11.81 12.67
CA GLU A 123 -5.59 11.33 13.48
C GLU A 123 -5.98 11.29 14.98
N PRO A 124 -5.47 10.31 15.76
CA PRO A 124 -4.38 9.39 15.42
C PRO A 124 -4.83 8.09 14.74
N VAL A 125 -6.13 7.80 14.68
CA VAL A 125 -6.64 6.52 14.11
C VAL A 125 -6.64 6.54 12.57
N GLY A 126 -6.90 7.71 11.99
CA GLY A 126 -6.87 7.93 10.55
C GLY A 126 -5.46 7.81 9.97
N ALA A 127 -5.31 7.00 8.92
CA ALA A 127 -4.05 6.83 8.22
C ALA A 127 -3.65 8.01 7.31
N TYR A 128 -4.61 8.85 6.92
CA TYR A 128 -4.43 9.87 5.90
C TYR A 128 -4.60 11.27 6.49
N PRO A 129 -3.53 12.04 6.68
CA PRO A 129 -3.64 13.40 7.18
C PRO A 129 -4.24 14.33 6.11
N LEU A 130 -5.01 15.32 6.57
CA LEU A 130 -5.51 16.37 5.70
C LEU A 130 -4.35 17.24 5.21
N ARG A 131 -4.20 17.38 3.89
CA ARG A 131 -3.12 18.18 3.29
C ARG A 131 -3.50 19.64 3.10
N ASP A 132 -4.74 19.88 2.71
CA ASP A 132 -5.27 21.23 2.43
C ASP A 132 -6.79 21.23 2.64
N GLY A 133 -7.36 22.41 2.87
CA GLY A 133 -8.78 22.60 3.16
C GLY A 133 -9.17 22.27 4.61
N THR A 134 -10.41 21.81 4.78
CA THR A 134 -11.00 21.49 6.09
C THR A 134 -11.51 20.06 6.06
N ALA A 135 -11.35 19.34 7.18
CA ALA A 135 -11.89 18.00 7.33
C ALA A 135 -13.43 18.02 7.13
N PRO A 136 -14.02 16.96 6.56
CA PRO A 136 -15.47 16.85 6.44
C PRO A 136 -16.14 16.89 7.81
N THR A 137 -17.05 17.85 8.02
CA THR A 137 -17.79 17.99 9.29
C THR A 137 -19.30 17.90 9.12
N SER A 138 -19.79 18.02 7.89
CA SER A 138 -21.21 18.00 7.55
C SER A 138 -21.52 17.02 6.42
N ASP A 139 -22.79 16.65 6.27
CA ASP A 139 -23.26 15.61 5.34
C ASP A 139 -22.94 15.87 3.85
N GLY A 140 -22.58 17.11 3.49
CA GLY A 140 -22.18 17.50 2.13
C GLY A 140 -20.68 17.64 1.92
N ASP A 141 -19.88 17.53 2.98
CA ASP A 141 -18.43 17.68 2.87
C ASP A 141 -17.80 16.35 2.46
N ILE A 142 -16.89 16.40 1.50
CA ILE A 142 -16.16 15.22 1.02
C ILE A 142 -14.68 15.59 0.95
N ALA A 143 -13.85 14.73 1.52
CA ALA A 143 -12.41 14.75 1.29
C ALA A 143 -12.07 13.80 0.13
N ILE A 144 -11.20 14.26 -0.75
CA ILE A 144 -10.70 13.47 -1.88
C ILE A 144 -9.18 13.29 -1.74
N ASP A 145 -8.66 12.17 -2.24
CA ASP A 145 -7.23 11.95 -2.23
C ASP A 145 -6.53 12.95 -3.18
N LYS A 146 -5.25 13.23 -2.90
CA LYS A 146 -4.47 14.19 -3.68
C LYS A 146 -4.45 13.88 -5.18
N ASN A 147 -4.34 12.60 -5.58
CA ASN A 147 -4.17 12.27 -6.98
C ASN A 147 -5.47 12.52 -7.75
N THR A 148 -6.61 12.20 -7.13
CA THR A 148 -7.91 12.59 -7.66
C THR A 148 -8.04 14.12 -7.71
N ALA A 149 -7.67 14.83 -6.64
CA ALA A 149 -7.76 16.29 -6.58
C ALA A 149 -6.89 17.02 -7.63
N ASP A 150 -5.66 16.56 -7.85
CA ASP A 150 -4.74 17.14 -8.84
C ASP A 150 -5.21 16.90 -10.29
N GLY A 151 -6.11 15.93 -10.50
CA GLY A 151 -6.69 15.59 -11.79
C GLY A 151 -7.98 16.32 -12.16
N LEU A 152 -8.54 17.09 -11.22
CA LEU A 152 -9.70 17.98 -11.42
C LEU A 152 -9.24 19.37 -11.90
#